data_AF-A0A923D556-F1
#
_entry.id   AF-A0A923D556-F1
#
_cell.length_a   1.000
_cell.length_b   1.000
_cell.length_c   1.000
_cell.angle_alpha   90.00
_cell.angle_beta   90.00
_cell.angle_gamma   90.00
#
_symmetry.space_group_name_H-M   'P 1'
#
loop_
_entity.id
_entity.type
_entity.pdbx_description
1 polymer ?
#
loop_
_entity_poly.entity_id
_entity_poly.type
_entity_poly.pdbx_seq_one_letter_code
_entity_poly.pdbx_strand_id
1 'polypeptide(L)'
;DGVINVNTVSFEVLRAFLEDNDDLAGKMINYRESMGGEITNVCDLLSVEGMSQDTLKKYIDQLSVRSSVYMIQVAATSSVSGVRYTTEMVVNRDRQGREVLYKIEGVGN
;
A
#
# COMPACT_ATOMS: atom_id res chain seq x y z
N ASP A 1 8.13 0.74 -12.79
CA ASP A 1 6.98 -0.15 -12.56
C ASP A 1 6.56 -0.14 -11.11
N GLY A 2 5.26 -0.06 -10.84
CA GLY A 2 4.73 -0.05 -9.48
C GLY A 2 4.56 -1.47 -8.97
N VAL A 3 5.07 -1.75 -7.76
CA VAL A 3 4.88 -3.02 -7.05
C VAL A 3 3.82 -2.86 -5.96
N ILE A 4 3.07 -3.93 -5.71
CA ILE A 4 2.02 -3.98 -4.70
C ILE A 4 2.66 -4.26 -3.35
N ASN A 5 2.45 -3.37 -2.38
CA ASN A 5 2.91 -3.60 -1.01
C ASN A 5 1.91 -4.48 -0.25
N VAL A 6 2.30 -5.73 0.03
CA VAL A 6 1.48 -6.74 0.72
C VAL A 6 0.99 -6.28 2.09
N ASN A 7 1.75 -5.42 2.77
CA ASN A 7 1.41 -4.90 4.09
C ASN A 7 0.31 -3.83 4.07
N THR A 8 0.02 -3.24 2.90
CA THR A 8 -0.92 -2.10 2.78
C THR A 8 -2.00 -2.28 1.73
N VAL A 9 -1.85 -3.27 0.83
CA VAL A 9 -2.82 -3.56 -0.22
C VAL A 9 -4.19 -3.91 0.37
N SER A 10 -5.25 -3.42 -0.27
CA SER A 10 -6.62 -3.75 0.11
C SER A 10 -7.03 -5.13 -0.38
N PHE A 11 -8.09 -5.68 0.22
CA PHE A 11 -8.69 -6.93 -0.24
C PHE A 11 -9.10 -6.87 -1.72
N GLU A 12 -9.77 -5.80 -2.14
CA GLU A 12 -10.25 -5.64 -3.52
C GLU A 12 -9.12 -5.66 -4.55
N VAL A 13 -7.97 -5.04 -4.22
CA VAL A 13 -6.79 -5.05 -5.10
C VAL A 13 -6.15 -6.43 -5.12
N LEU A 14 -6.07 -7.14 -3.97
CA LEU A 14 -5.59 -8.52 -3.94
C LEU A 14 -6.50 -9.46 -4.73
N ARG A 15 -7.82 -9.32 -4.64
CA ARG A 15 -8.77 -10.10 -5.42
C ARG A 15 -8.50 -9.93 -6.92
N ALA A 16 -8.47 -8.69 -7.39
CA ALA A 16 -8.22 -8.39 -8.80
C ALA A 16 -6.84 -8.91 -9.26
N PHE A 17 -5.82 -8.78 -8.41
CA PHE A 17 -4.46 -9.26 -8.68
C PHE A 17 -4.36 -10.79 -8.74
N LEU A 18 -5.17 -11.49 -7.94
CA LEU A 18 -5.21 -12.95 -7.84
C LEU A 18 -6.29 -13.57 -8.74
N GLU A 19 -6.67 -12.91 -9.84
CA GLU A 19 -7.63 -13.41 -10.83
C GLU A 19 -9.00 -13.76 -10.20
N ASP A 20 -9.49 -12.86 -9.36
CA ASP A 20 -10.76 -12.98 -8.63
C ASP A 20 -10.83 -14.14 -7.62
N ASN A 21 -9.68 -14.55 -7.09
CA ASN A 21 -9.62 -15.55 -6.02
C ASN A 21 -9.85 -14.92 -4.62
N ASP A 22 -11.12 -14.82 -4.23
CA ASP A 22 -11.56 -14.28 -2.93
C ASP A 22 -10.97 -15.03 -1.73
N ASP A 23 -10.90 -16.36 -1.80
CA ASP A 23 -10.40 -17.19 -0.70
C ASP A 23 -8.93 -16.91 -0.42
N LEU A 24 -8.09 -16.91 -1.46
CA LEU A 24 -6.65 -16.64 -1.31
C LEU A 24 -6.41 -15.18 -0.88
N ALA A 25 -7.15 -14.23 -1.44
CA ALA A 25 -7.07 -12.83 -1.04
C ALA A 25 -7.40 -12.66 0.45
N GLY A 26 -8.48 -13.30 0.93
CA GLY A 26 -8.88 -13.26 2.34
C GLY A 26 -7.84 -13.89 3.26
N LYS A 27 -7.29 -15.05 2.86
CA LYS A 27 -6.24 -15.74 3.61
C LYS A 27 -4.95 -14.93 3.69
N MET A 28 -4.59 -14.18 2.64
CA MET A 28 -3.45 -13.26 2.67
C MET A 28 -3.65 -12.11 3.66
N ILE A 29 -4.86 -11.53 3.71
CA ILE A 29 -5.20 -10.48 4.69
C ILE A 29 -5.10 -11.03 6.11
N ASN A 30 -5.71 -12.19 6.38
CA ASN A 30 -5.67 -12.84 7.69
C ASN A 30 -4.23 -13.18 8.11
N TYR A 31 -3.41 -13.68 7.18
CA TYR A 31 -2.01 -13.97 7.44
C TYR A 31 -1.24 -12.70 7.82
N ARG A 32 -1.40 -11.61 7.05
CA ARG A 32 -0.80 -10.31 7.37
C ARG A 32 -1.19 -9.84 8.79
N GLU A 33 -2.46 -9.94 9.15
CA GLU A 33 -2.96 -9.54 10.48
C GLU A 33 -2.37 -10.41 11.59
N SER A 34 -2.23 -11.72 11.37
CA SER A 34 -1.60 -12.64 12.33
C SER A 34 -0.13 -12.34 12.60
N MET A 35 0.57 -11.72 11.65
CA MET A 35 1.96 -11.25 11.78
C MET A 35 2.07 -9.85 12.41
N GLY A 36 0.98 -9.30 12.95
CA GLY A 36 0.94 -7.94 13.49
C GLY A 36 0.99 -6.85 12.42
N GLY A 37 0.71 -7.19 11.16
CA GLY A 37 0.73 -6.26 10.03
C GLY A 37 2.10 -6.07 9.36
N GLU A 38 3.13 -6.80 9.78
CA GLU A 38 4.51 -6.61 9.30
C GLU A 38 5.09 -7.86 8.66
N ILE A 39 4.68 -8.17 7.43
CA ILE A 39 5.39 -9.15 6.61
C ILE A 39 6.73 -8.54 6.19
N THR A 40 7.84 -9.22 6.50
CA THR A 40 9.20 -8.70 6.25
C THR A 40 9.85 -9.28 5.00
N ASN A 41 9.33 -10.40 4.49
CA ASN A 41 9.77 -11.03 3.25
C ASN A 41 8.55 -11.51 2.44
N VAL A 42 8.54 -11.26 1.13
CA VAL A 42 7.48 -11.74 0.23
C VAL A 42 7.39 -13.26 0.25
N CYS A 43 8.50 -13.98 0.46
CA CYS A 43 8.51 -15.44 0.58
C CYS A 43 7.71 -15.97 1.78
N ASP A 44 7.45 -15.15 2.79
CA ASP A 44 6.64 -15.54 3.96
C ASP A 44 5.21 -15.90 3.55
N LEU A 45 4.73 -15.39 2.41
CA LEU A 45 3.43 -15.71 1.83
C LEU A 45 3.26 -17.21 1.50
N LEU A 46 4.33 -18.00 1.40
CA LEU A 46 4.24 -19.46 1.28
C LEU A 46 3.60 -20.12 2.52
N SER A 47 3.50 -19.39 3.63
CA SER A 47 2.79 -19.84 4.84
C SER A 47 1.29 -19.60 4.78
N VAL A 48 0.81 -18.85 3.77
CA VAL A 48 -0.62 -18.64 3.54
C VAL A 48 -1.21 -19.93 2.99
N GLU A 49 -2.25 -20.44 3.67
CA GLU A 49 -2.97 -21.61 3.19
C GLU A 49 -3.49 -21.39 1.76
N GLY A 50 -3.27 -22.34 0.86
CA GLY A 50 -3.64 -22.21 -0.56
C GLY A 50 -2.62 -21.47 -1.42
N MET A 51 -1.57 -20.87 -0.85
CA MET A 51 -0.44 -20.34 -1.60
C MET A 51 0.54 -21.45 -1.95
N SER A 52 0.76 -21.70 -3.24
CA SER A 52 1.79 -22.62 -3.72
C SER A 52 3.05 -21.87 -4.17
N GLN A 53 4.18 -22.57 -4.31
CA GLN A 53 5.38 -21.97 -4.89
C GLN A 53 5.16 -21.48 -6.32
N ASP A 54 4.39 -22.19 -7.12
CA ASP A 54 4.13 -21.81 -8.51
C ASP A 54 3.21 -20.59 -8.59
N THR A 55 2.21 -20.52 -7.71
CA THR A 55 1.36 -19.34 -7.56
C THR A 55 2.19 -18.13 -7.14
N LEU A 56 3.06 -18.27 -6.14
CA LEU A 56 3.90 -17.17 -5.68
C LEU A 56 4.86 -16.70 -6.78
N LYS A 57 5.52 -17.64 -7.49
CA LYS A 57 6.43 -17.30 -8.61
C LYS A 57 5.74 -16.49 -9.71
N LYS A 58 4.46 -16.73 -9.98
CA LYS A 58 3.69 -15.96 -10.96
C LYS A 58 3.58 -14.47 -10.60
N TYR A 59 3.59 -14.17 -9.30
CA TYR A 59 3.25 -12.85 -8.77
C TYR A 59 4.42 -12.13 -8.07
N ILE A 60 5.50 -12.85 -7.74
CA ILE A 60 6.55 -12.38 -6.83
C ILE A 60 7.22 -11.08 -7.27
N ASP A 61 7.43 -10.89 -8.58
CA ASP A 61 8.07 -9.68 -9.15
C ASP A 61 7.17 -8.43 -9.08
N GLN A 62 5.88 -8.61 -8.81
CA GLN A 62 4.90 -7.54 -8.68
C GLN A 62 4.55 -7.24 -7.22
N LEU A 63 5.12 -7.99 -6.27
CA LEU A 63 4.90 -7.85 -4.84
C LEU A 63 6.11 -7.25 -4.14
N SER A 64 5.86 -6.52 -3.06
CA SER A 64 6.88 -5.96 -2.18
C SER A 64 6.36 -5.90 -0.75
N VAL A 65 7.28 -5.83 0.21
CA VAL A 65 6.99 -5.54 1.63
C VAL A 65 7.23 -4.06 1.98
N ARG A 66 7.74 -3.28 1.02
CA ARG A 66 8.11 -1.87 1.19
C ARG A 66 7.49 -1.02 0.09
N SER A 67 7.15 0.22 0.47
CA SER A 67 6.81 1.28 -0.47
C SER A 67 7.93 2.32 -0.48
N SER A 68 8.23 2.89 -1.64
CA SER A 68 9.02 4.13 -1.75
C SER A 68 8.13 5.35 -1.97
N VAL A 69 6.93 5.15 -2.53
CA VAL A 69 5.97 6.22 -2.81
C VAL A 69 4.91 6.30 -1.72
N TYR A 70 4.62 7.51 -1.25
CA TYR A 70 3.65 7.78 -0.19
C TYR A 70 2.81 9.00 -0.53
N MET A 71 1.55 9.00 -0.08
CA MET A 71 0.68 10.17 -0.11
C MET A 71 0.64 10.81 1.28
N ILE A 72 0.91 12.11 1.35
CA ILE A 72 0.80 12.93 2.55
C ILE A 72 -0.39 13.85 2.37
N GLN A 73 -1.38 13.75 3.27
CA GLN A 73 -2.54 14.63 3.30
C GLN A 73 -2.49 15.48 4.58
N VAL A 74 -2.59 16.79 4.41
CA VAL A 74 -2.55 17.80 5.48
C VAL A 74 -3.83 18.62 5.43
N ALA A 75 -4.42 18.87 6.59
CA ALA A 75 -5.52 19.82 6.74
C ALA A 75 -5.23 20.75 7.92
N ALA A 76 -5.37 22.06 7.71
CA ALA A 76 -5.17 23.09 8.72
C ALA A 76 -6.37 24.05 8.74
N THR A 77 -6.82 24.46 9.93
CA THR A 77 -7.93 25.40 10.08
C THR A 77 -7.47 26.64 10.82
N SER A 78 -7.75 27.82 10.27
CA SER A 78 -7.47 29.10 10.92
C SER A 78 -8.39 29.28 12.13
N SER A 79 -7.83 29.48 13.32
CA SER A 79 -8.60 29.77 14.53
C SER A 79 -9.32 31.13 14.49
N VAL A 80 -8.85 32.05 13.65
CA VAL A 80 -9.42 33.40 13.52
C VAL A 80 -10.50 33.46 12.44
N SER A 81 -10.23 32.90 11.26
CA SER A 81 -11.15 33.00 10.11
C SER A 81 -12.02 31.77 9.89
N GLY A 82 -11.74 30.65 10.56
CA GLY A 82 -12.40 29.37 10.33
C GLY A 82 -12.04 28.69 8.99
N VAL A 83 -11.29 29.37 8.12
CA VAL A 83 -10.91 28.85 6.80
C VAL A 83 -10.06 27.59 6.94
N ARG A 84 -10.42 26.54 6.19
CA ARG A 84 -9.70 25.28 6.12
C ARG A 84 -8.82 25.25 4.87
N TYR A 85 -7.54 24.94 5.06
CA TYR A 85 -6.58 24.68 4.00
C TYR A 85 -6.27 23.19 3.95
N THR A 86 -6.17 22.64 2.76
CA THR A 86 -5.75 21.26 2.54
C THR A 86 -4.61 21.19 1.55
N THR A 87 -3.65 20.32 1.83
CA THR A 87 -2.53 20.02 0.94
C THR A 87 -2.42 18.52 0.81
N GLU A 88 -2.32 18.03 -0.42
CA GLU A 88 -2.01 16.63 -0.72
C GLU A 88 -0.72 16.57 -1.53
N MET A 89 0.18 15.67 -1.14
CA MET A 89 1.48 15.48 -1.78
C MET A 89 1.75 14.00 -2.02
N VAL A 90 2.26 13.67 -3.20
CA VAL A 90 2.86 12.36 -3.47
C VAL A 90 4.37 12.52 -3.38
N VAL A 91 5.01 11.73 -2.52
CA VAL A 91 6.44 11.79 -2.27
C VAL A 91 7.11 10.46 -2.61
N ASN A 92 8.29 10.53 -3.22
CA ASN A 92 9.20 9.41 -3.34
C ASN A 92 10.26 9.51 -2.21
N ARG A 93 10.44 8.42 -1.47
CA ARG A 93 11.39 8.27 -0.36
C ARG A 93 12.38 7.14 -0.62
N ASP A 94 12.66 6.82 -1.87
CA ASP A 94 13.73 5.87 -2.19
C ASP A 94 15.11 6.39 -1.73
N ARG A 95 16.12 5.51 -1.86
CA ARG A 95 17.50 5.83 -1.44
C ARG A 95 18.22 6.79 -2.39
N GLN A 96 17.72 6.98 -3.61
CA GLN A 96 18.38 7.76 -4.65
C GLN A 96 17.89 9.21 -4.72
N GLY A 97 16.66 9.49 -4.27
CA GLY A 97 16.12 10.84 -4.24
C GLY A 97 14.88 10.93 -3.35
N ARG A 98 14.95 11.79 -2.31
CA ARG A 98 13.77 12.20 -1.55
C ARG A 98 13.15 13.38 -2.27
N GLU A 99 12.05 13.16 -2.97
CA GLU A 99 11.43 14.18 -3.82
C GLU A 99 9.91 14.22 -3.66
N VAL A 100 9.34 15.39 -3.93
CA VAL A 100 7.89 15.58 -4.08
C VAL A 100 7.56 15.39 -5.56
N LEU A 101 6.85 14.32 -5.90
CA LEU A 101 6.45 13.99 -7.26
C LEU A 101 5.26 14.84 -7.73
N TYR A 102 4.33 15.09 -6.82
CA TYR A 102 3.11 15.83 -7.08
C TYR A 102 2.64 16.55 -5.82
N LYS A 103 2.05 17.73 -5.98
CA LYS A 103 1.51 18.54 -4.89
C LYS A 103 0.29 19.31 -5.38
N ILE A 104 -0.81 19.22 -4.63
CA ILE A 104 -2.01 20.02 -4.80
C ILE A 104 -2.37 20.72 -3.49
N GLU A 105 -2.74 21.98 -3.58
CA GLU A 105 -3.15 22.80 -2.44
C GLU A 105 -4.48 23.49 -2.76
N GLY A 106 -5.33 23.62 -1.74
CA GLY A 106 -6.62 24.24 -1.90
C GLY A 106 -7.19 24.76 -0.59
N VAL A 107 -8.15 25.67 -0.72
CA VAL A 107 -9.03 26.11 0.37
C VAL A 107 -10.27 25.23 0.35
N GLY A 108 -10.50 24.48 1.41
CA GLY A 108 -11.75 23.78 1.63
C GLY A 108 -12.79 24.76 2.16
N ASN A 109 -14.00 24.72 1.60
CA ASN A 109 -15.16 25.40 2.18
C ASN A 109 -15.53 24.83 3.55
#